data_AF-A0A1K1R893-F1
#
_entry.id   AF-A0A1K1R893-F1
#
_cell.length_a   1.000
_cell.length_b   1.000
_cell.length_c   1.000
_cell.angle_alpha   90.00
_cell.angle_beta   90.00
_cell.angle_gamma   90.00
#
_symmetry.space_group_name_H-M   'P 1'
#
loop_
_entity.id
_entity.type
_entity.pdbx_description
1 polymer ?
#
loop_
_entity_poly.entity_id
_entity_poly.type
_entity_poly.pdbx_seq_one_letter_code
_entity_poly.pdbx_strand_id
1 'polypeptide(L)'
;MRCPVCGAEDSLSPLGDLDVKWDEIRLRFARPDLLDARPAFFASRGRACRSCGVLLPFLNGKQLEELREEFDELIPVAPDPKPGTLPSPECPS
;
A
#
# COMPACT_ATOMS: atom_id res chain seq x y z
N MET A 1 -10.21 19.42 3.48
CA MET A 1 -9.00 18.56 3.29
C MET A 1 -8.84 18.22 1.82
N ARG A 2 -7.62 18.24 1.30
CA ARG A 2 -7.31 17.99 -0.12
C ARG A 2 -7.00 16.53 -0.39
N CYS A 3 -7.50 15.97 -1.50
CA CYS A 3 -7.11 14.63 -1.94
C CYS A 3 -5.64 14.61 -2.40
N PRO A 4 -4.75 13.77 -1.84
CA PRO A 4 -3.35 13.73 -2.25
C PRO A 4 -3.13 13.11 -3.63
N VAL A 5 -4.14 12.46 -4.21
CA VAL A 5 -4.04 11.79 -5.52
C VAL A 5 -4.53 12.69 -6.65
N CYS A 6 -5.75 13.25 -6.56
CA CYS A 6 -6.30 14.09 -7.63
C CYS A 6 -6.26 15.59 -7.32
N GLY A 7 -5.87 15.99 -6.11
CA GLY A 7 -5.81 17.39 -5.71
C GLY A 7 -7.15 18.06 -5.44
N ALA A 8 -8.29 17.37 -5.55
CA ALA A 8 -9.61 17.95 -5.31
C ALA A 8 -9.79 18.38 -3.84
N GLU A 9 -10.29 19.60 -3.65
CA GLU A 9 -10.55 20.18 -2.33
C GLU A 9 -11.88 19.70 -1.75
N ASP A 10 -11.92 19.53 -0.43
CA ASP A 10 -13.09 19.10 0.36
C ASP A 10 -13.85 17.91 -0.24
N SER A 11 -13.10 17.01 -0.86
CA SER A 11 -13.60 15.83 -1.57
C SER A 11 -13.44 14.53 -0.78
N LEU A 12 -12.71 14.56 0.34
CA LEU A 12 -12.48 13.39 1.18
C LEU A 12 -13.66 13.15 2.13
N SER A 13 -14.11 11.90 2.20
CA SER A 13 -15.13 11.46 3.17
C SER A 13 -14.66 11.66 4.62
N PRO A 14 -15.58 11.63 5.61
CA PRO A 14 -15.24 11.32 6.98
C PRO A 14 -14.41 10.04 7.10
N LEU A 15 -13.69 9.89 8.22
CA LEU A 15 -12.98 8.66 8.53
C LEU A 15 -14.00 7.56 8.81
N GLY A 16 -13.85 6.41 8.17
CA GLY A 16 -14.67 5.22 8.44
C GLY A 16 -13.80 4.02 8.78
N ASP A 17 -14.41 3.00 9.37
CA ASP A 17 -13.78 1.69 9.55
C ASP A 17 -13.81 0.92 8.23
N LEU A 18 -12.72 0.21 7.95
CA LEU A 18 -12.63 -0.72 6.82
C LEU A 18 -13.15 -2.08 7.28
N ASP A 19 -14.41 -2.37 6.97
CA ASP A 19 -15.00 -3.68 7.21
C ASP A 19 -14.70 -4.61 6.02
N VAL A 20 -13.80 -5.56 6.24
CA VAL A 20 -13.39 -6.53 5.24
C VAL A 20 -13.71 -7.92 5.77
N LYS A 21 -14.79 -8.51 5.26
CA LYS A 21 -15.37 -9.78 5.77
C LYS A 21 -14.51 -11.04 5.54
N TRP A 22 -13.44 -10.98 4.76
CA TRP A 22 -12.68 -12.16 4.33
C TRP A 22 -11.16 -11.97 4.30
N ASP A 23 -10.67 -10.77 3.95
CA ASP A 23 -9.23 -10.46 3.89
C ASP A 23 -8.97 -9.05 4.43
N GLU A 24 -8.06 -8.90 5.38
CA GLU A 24 -7.64 -7.58 5.89
C GLU A 24 -6.96 -6.75 4.78
N ILE A 25 -7.12 -5.42 4.81
CA ILE A 25 -6.37 -4.54 3.91
C ILE A 25 -4.92 -4.47 4.39
N ARG A 26 -4.05 -5.19 3.68
CA ARG A 26 -2.60 -5.29 3.97
C ARG A 26 -1.78 -4.45 2.99
N LEU A 27 -0.96 -3.57 3.53
CA LEU A 27 0.12 -2.93 2.80
C LEU A 27 1.37 -3.80 2.89
N ARG A 28 1.95 -4.20 1.76
CA ARG A 28 3.09 -5.13 1.72
C ARG A 28 4.28 -4.50 1.02
N PHE A 29 5.48 -4.79 1.52
CA PHE A 29 6.75 -4.37 0.92
C PHE A 29 7.47 -5.56 0.28
N ALA A 30 8.53 -5.33 -0.50
CA ALA A 30 9.42 -6.39 -0.94
C ALA A 30 10.27 -6.89 0.24
N ARG A 31 10.94 -8.03 0.06
CA ARG A 31 11.82 -8.59 1.10
C ARG A 31 13.24 -8.07 0.92
N PRO A 32 13.95 -7.73 2.01
CA PRO A 32 15.38 -7.46 1.98
C PRO A 32 16.15 -8.69 1.49
N ASP A 33 15.91 -9.85 2.11
CA ASP A 33 16.50 -11.13 1.72
C ASP A 33 15.43 -12.18 1.35
N LEU A 34 15.80 -13.17 0.53
CA LEU A 34 14.87 -14.17 0.00
C LEU A 34 14.16 -14.98 1.11
N LEU A 35 14.83 -15.13 2.26
CA LEU A 35 14.38 -15.93 3.39
C LEU A 35 13.58 -15.14 4.44
N ASP A 36 13.61 -13.81 4.40
CA ASP A 36 12.93 -13.00 5.42
C ASP A 36 11.42 -12.99 5.26
N ALA A 37 10.73 -12.72 6.37
CA ALA A 37 9.31 -12.43 6.32
C ALA A 37 9.08 -11.15 5.48
N ARG A 38 7.99 -11.13 4.72
CA ARG A 38 7.63 -9.93 3.97
C ARG A 38 7.04 -8.90 4.95
N PRO A 39 7.59 -7.68 5.09
CA PRO A 39 6.98 -6.66 5.92
C PRO A 39 5.56 -6.37 5.42
N ALA A 40 4.60 -6.41 6.35
CA ALA A 40 3.19 -6.24 6.06
C ALA A 40 2.49 -5.49 7.19
N PHE A 41 1.75 -4.45 6.81
CA PHE A 41 1.04 -3.58 7.74
C PHE A 41 -0.47 -3.61 7.50
N PHE A 42 -1.24 -3.50 8.59
CA PHE A 42 -2.69 -3.60 8.56
C PHE A 42 -3.37 -2.24 8.66
N ALA A 43 -4.22 -1.95 7.69
CA ALA A 43 -5.11 -0.80 7.74
C ALA A 43 -6.49 -1.20 8.23
N SER A 44 -7.01 -0.45 9.20
CA SER A 44 -8.36 -0.68 9.76
C SER A 44 -9.32 0.47 9.51
N ARG A 45 -8.83 1.63 9.04
CA ARG A 45 -9.65 2.81 8.75
C ARG A 45 -9.31 3.42 7.41
N GLY A 46 -10.23 4.18 6.84
CA GLY A 46 -10.06 4.76 5.50
C GLY A 46 -10.83 6.05 5.26
N ARG A 47 -10.44 6.78 4.23
CA ARG A 47 -11.22 7.86 3.61
C ARG A 47 -11.34 7.64 2.12
N ALA A 48 -12.52 7.85 1.56
CA ALA A 48 -12.75 7.82 0.12
C ALA A 48 -12.78 9.24 -0.46
N CYS A 49 -12.17 9.46 -1.62
CA CYS A 49 -12.34 10.69 -2.38
C CYS A 49 -13.57 10.59 -3.27
N ARG A 50 -14.53 11.50 -3.10
CA ARG A 50 -15.72 11.60 -3.94
C ARG A 50 -15.39 11.96 -5.39
N SER A 51 -14.29 12.66 -5.64
CA SER A 51 -13.95 13.18 -6.97
C SER A 51 -13.26 12.15 -7.87
N CYS A 52 -12.27 11.41 -7.36
CA CYS A 52 -11.51 10.42 -8.15
C CYS A 52 -11.71 8.98 -7.71
N GLY A 53 -12.49 8.73 -6.65
CA GLY A 53 -12.77 7.39 -6.16
C GLY A 53 -11.63 6.72 -5.39
N VAL A 54 -10.49 7.40 -5.15
CA VAL A 54 -9.40 6.77 -4.38
C VAL A 54 -9.84 6.46 -2.95
N LEU A 55 -9.47 5.28 -2.46
CA LEU A 55 -9.56 4.90 -1.05
C LEU A 55 -8.18 5.08 -0.40
N LEU A 56 -8.11 5.91 0.63
CA LEU A 56 -6.90 6.18 1.42
C LEU A 56 -6.97 5.40 2.73
N PRO A 57 -6.35 4.21 2.82
CA PRO A 57 -6.30 3.44 4.05
C PRO A 57 -5.32 4.06 5.07
N PHE A 58 -5.62 3.89 6.36
CA PHE A 58 -4.83 4.35 7.49
C PHE A 58 -4.48 3.15 8.39
N LEU A 59 -3.21 3.08 8.77
CA LEU A 59 -2.72 2.13 9.77
C LEU A 59 -3.30 2.46 11.14
N ASN A 60 -3.45 1.44 11.98
CA ASN A 60 -3.72 1.64 13.40
C ASN A 60 -2.45 2.12 14.13
N GLY A 61 -2.59 2.57 15.38
CA GLY A 61 -1.47 3.14 16.16
C GLY A 61 -0.29 2.18 16.28
N LYS A 62 -0.53 0.90 16.58
CA LYS A 62 0.52 -0.12 16.70
C LYS A 62 1.28 -0.29 15.37
N GLN A 63 0.54 -0.45 14.29
CA GLN A 63 1.09 -0.64 12.94
C GLN A 63 1.85 0.60 12.44
N LEU A 64 1.44 1.79 12.86
CA LEU A 64 2.14 3.04 12.53
C LEU A 64 3.49 3.13 13.25
N GLU A 65 3.58 2.68 14.51
CA GLU A 65 4.86 2.64 15.22
C GLU A 65 5.81 1.62 14.59
N GLU A 66 5.33 0.40 14.31
CA GLU A 66 6.13 -0.62 13.59
C GLU A 66 6.61 -0.09 12.23
N LEU A 67 5.75 0.59 11.47
CA LEU A 67 6.13 1.21 10.20
C LEU A 67 7.24 2.25 10.38
N ARG A 68 7.22 3.04 11.46
CA ARG A 68 8.22 4.08 11.73
C ARG A 68 9.56 3.49 12.11
N GLU A 69 9.56 2.40 12.86
CA GLU A 69 10.79 1.69 13.28
C GLU A 69 11.48 1.03 12.08
N GLU A 70 10.69 0.42 11.18
CA GLU A 70 11.23 -0.35 10.03
C GLU A 70 11.39 0.50 8.75
N PHE A 71 11.01 1.78 8.76
CA PHE A 71 10.81 2.58 7.54
C PHE A 71 11.99 2.59 6.58
N ASP A 72 13.21 2.73 7.12
CA ASP A 72 14.44 2.83 6.35
C ASP A 72 14.87 1.49 5.71
N GLU A 73 14.29 0.38 6.16
CA GLU A 73 14.57 -0.97 5.65
C GLU A 73 13.54 -1.43 4.60
N LEU A 74 12.49 -0.63 4.36
CA LEU A 74 11.40 -1.00 3.45
C LEU A 74 11.82 -0.91 1.99
N ILE A 75 11.68 -2.03 1.28
CA ILE A 75 11.91 -2.11 -0.17
C ILE A 75 10.55 -2.05 -0.89
N PRO A 76 10.34 -1.18 -1.90
CA PRO A 76 9.09 -1.14 -2.64
C PRO A 76 8.85 -2.44 -3.41
N VAL A 77 7.59 -2.91 -3.46
CA VAL A 77 7.21 -4.01 -4.36
C VAL A 77 7.21 -3.49 -5.80
N ALA A 78 7.88 -4.19 -6.71
CA ALA A 78 7.78 -3.89 -8.13
C ALA A 78 6.31 -3.98 -8.60
N PRO A 79 5.84 -3.10 -9.49
CA PRO A 79 4.52 -3.27 -10.08
C PRO A 79 4.44 -4.65 -10.74
N ASP A 80 3.30 -5.33 -10.62
CA ASP A 80 3.10 -6.61 -11.31
C ASP A 80 3.48 -6.46 -12.79
N PRO A 81 4.24 -7.40 -13.37
CA PRO A 81 4.51 -7.37 -14.79
C PRO A 81 3.17 -7.38 -15.52
N LYS A 82 2.99 -6.47 -16.47
CA LYS A 82 1.80 -6.46 -17.32
C LYS A 82 1.63 -7.87 -17.91
N PRO A 83 0.42 -8.47 -17.87
CA PRO A 83 0.17 -9.73 -18.55
C PRO A 83 0.64 -9.64 -20.00
N GLY A 84 1.65 -10.44 -20.37
CA GLY A 84 2.23 -10.47 -21.71
C GLY A 84 3.68 -10.00 -21.87
N THR A 85 4.32 -9.46 -20.82
CA THR A 85 5.77 -9.19 -20.88
C THR A 85 6.55 -10.49 -20.61
N LEU A 86 7.04 -11.14 -21.67
CA LEU A 86 8.04 -12.21 -21.54
C LEU A 86 9.32 -11.63 -20.91
N PRO A 87 10.00 -12.35 -20.00
CA PRO A 87 11.34 -11.96 -19.58
C PRO A 87 12.25 -12.00 -20.82
N SER A 88 12.85 -10.85 -21.15
CA SER A 88 13.88 -10.80 -22.19
C SER A 88 15.00 -11.76 -21.80
N PRO A 89 15.42 -12.70 -22.67
CA PRO A 89 16.57 -13.52 -22.38
C PRO A 89 17.80 -12.62 -22.38
N GLU A 90 18.45 -12.52 -21.24
CA GLU A 90 19.74 -11.86 -21.12
C GLU A 90 20.72 -12.60 -22.04
N CYS A 91 21.24 -11.92 -23.08
CA CYS A 91 22.32 -12.44 -23.91
C CYS A 91 23.61 -12.48 -23.06
N PRO A 92 24.23 -13.64 -22.83
CA PRO A 92 25.58 -13.66 -22.28
C PRO A 92 26.55 -13.20 -23.38
N SER A 93 27.44 -12.28 -23.03
CA SER A 93 28.65 -11.96 -23.83
C SER A 93 29.79 -12.91 -23.47
#